data_AF-A0A357Y577-F1
#
_entry.id   AF-A0A357Y577-F1
#
_cell.length_a   1.000
_cell.length_b   1.000
_cell.length_c   1.000
_cell.angle_alpha   90.00
_cell.angle_beta   90.00
_cell.angle_gamma   90.00
#
_symmetry.space_group_name_H-M   'P 1'
#
loop_
_entity.id
_entity.type
_entity.pdbx_description
1 polymer ?
#
loop_
_entity_poly.entity_id
_entity_poly.type
_entity_poly.pdbx_seq_one_letter_code
_entity_poly.pdbx_strand_id
1 'polypeptide(L)'
;MGMLLLVLVLNLVISFFNARNVGKIWAESRAIGGWVRILAWAGAIQSAVGFTYVYAVIVAFIAGSAGYLPPAMINVLLNLMYVMLVVPMLGSAIIITIQSWISAARERSLMNLGVAGWNTFATAYNAYNAVTSFGPALESVQEGLGGLFGGDSDSDDNAARVILLAAIVLLAGVLTTSVIIRRYEATLPVSEEVRNATRDLEYR
;
A
#
# COMPACT_ATOMS: atom_id res chain seq x y z
N MET A 1 18.29 11.67 -9.00
CA MET A 1 17.02 12.40 -8.83
C MET A 1 15.96 12.00 -9.85
N GLY A 2 16.22 12.08 -11.17
CA GLY A 2 15.23 11.76 -12.21
C GLY A 2 14.61 10.35 -12.12
N MET A 3 15.43 9.32 -11.85
CA MET A 3 14.93 7.94 -11.68
C MET A 3 14.00 7.79 -10.47
N LEU A 4 14.33 8.38 -9.32
CA LEU A 4 13.48 8.33 -8.13
C LEU A 4 12.12 9.00 -8.40
N LEU A 5 12.12 10.18 -9.04
CA LEU A 5 10.89 10.87 -9.41
C LEU A 5 10.02 10.03 -10.34
N LEU A 6 10.63 9.37 -11.33
CA LEU A 6 9.92 8.47 -12.24
C LEU A 6 9.29 7.29 -11.48
N VAL A 7 10.03 6.67 -10.55
CA VAL A 7 9.50 5.58 -9.71
C VAL A 7 8.33 6.06 -8.85
N LEU A 8 8.40 7.27 -8.27
CA LEU A 8 7.32 7.83 -7.46
C LEU A 8 6.06 8.11 -8.29
N VAL A 9 6.21 8.73 -9.47
CA VAL A 9 5.09 9.00 -10.37
C VAL A 9 4.45 7.69 -10.85
N LEU A 10 5.27 6.72 -11.24
CA LEU A 10 4.77 5.42 -11.68
C LEU A 10 3.99 4.71 -10.55
N ASN A 11 4.50 4.71 -9.32
CA ASN A 11 3.79 4.16 -8.17
C ASN A 11 2.46 4.86 -7.92
N LEU A 12 2.43 6.19 -8.00
CA LEU A 12 1.20 6.97 -7.82
C LEU A 12 0.15 6.61 -8.89
N VAL A 13 0.57 6.47 -10.15
CA VAL A 13 -0.30 6.07 -11.26
C VAL A 13 -0.83 4.65 -11.07
N ILE A 14 0.04 3.69 -10.75
CA ILE A 14 -0.36 2.29 -10.52
C ILE A 14 -1.30 2.18 -9.32
N SER A 15 -0.99 2.85 -8.21
CA SER A 15 -1.86 2.89 -7.03
C SER A 15 -3.22 3.48 -7.34
N PHE A 16 -3.29 4.56 -8.13
CA PHE A 16 -4.55 5.13 -8.57
C PHE A 16 -5.37 4.13 -9.40
N PHE A 17 -4.76 3.47 -10.39
CA PHE A 17 -5.47 2.49 -11.21
C PHE A 17 -5.93 1.27 -10.41
N ASN A 18 -5.14 0.81 -9.43
CA ASN A 18 -5.53 -0.25 -8.52
C ASN A 18 -6.77 0.16 -7.70
N ALA A 19 -6.76 1.32 -7.04
CA ALA A 19 -7.92 1.79 -6.28
C ALA A 19 -9.14 2.03 -7.17
N ARG A 20 -8.95 2.61 -8.37
CA ARG A 20 -10.04 2.85 -9.32
C ARG A 20 -10.69 1.54 -9.79
N ASN A 21 -9.89 0.54 -10.15
CA ASN A 21 -10.41 -0.75 -10.63
C ASN A 21 -11.10 -1.52 -9.50
N VAL A 22 -10.54 -1.47 -8.29
CA VAL A 22 -11.19 -2.03 -7.10
C VAL A 22 -12.50 -1.32 -6.79
N GLY A 23 -12.53 0.02 -6.87
CA GLY A 23 -13.74 0.83 -6.65
C GLY A 23 -14.90 0.38 -7.51
N LYS A 24 -14.66 0.18 -8.81
CA LYS A 24 -15.68 -0.28 -9.78
C LYS A 24 -16.40 -1.56 -9.35
N ILE A 25 -15.67 -2.50 -8.74
CA ILE A 25 -16.22 -3.80 -8.30
C ILE A 25 -16.49 -3.86 -6.80
N TRP A 26 -16.29 -2.77 -6.05
CA TRP A 26 -16.27 -2.81 -4.59
C TRP A 26 -17.62 -3.25 -4.01
N ALA A 27 -18.71 -2.63 -4.46
CA ALA A 27 -20.07 -2.96 -4.03
C ALA A 27 -20.45 -4.40 -4.40
N GLU A 28 -20.22 -4.81 -5.65
CA GLU A 28 -20.47 -6.17 -6.13
C GLU A 28 -19.67 -7.21 -5.35
N SER A 29 -18.39 -6.93 -5.08
CA SER A 29 -17.52 -7.84 -4.32
C SER A 29 -18.04 -8.08 -2.91
N ARG A 30 -18.68 -7.08 -2.28
CA ARG A 30 -19.28 -7.24 -0.94
C ARG A 30 -20.51 -8.12 -0.96
N ALA A 31 -21.34 -7.99 -2.00
CA ALA A 31 -22.55 -8.78 -2.16
C ALA A 31 -22.24 -10.25 -2.51
N ILE A 32 -21.28 -10.47 -3.41
CA ILE A 32 -20.90 -11.81 -3.89
C ILE A 32 -20.00 -12.54 -2.88
N GLY A 33 -19.06 -11.82 -2.26
CA GLY A 33 -18.07 -12.43 -1.37
C GLY A 33 -17.02 -13.28 -2.10
N GLY A 34 -16.50 -14.30 -1.40
CA GLY A 34 -15.58 -15.29 -1.95
C GLY A 34 -14.27 -14.72 -2.52
N TRP A 35 -13.76 -15.35 -3.57
CA TRP A 35 -12.48 -14.99 -4.20
C TRP A 35 -12.47 -13.56 -4.76
N VAL A 36 -13.59 -13.09 -5.32
CA VAL A 36 -13.72 -11.72 -5.85
C VAL A 36 -13.52 -10.68 -4.73
N ARG A 37 -14.06 -10.94 -3.53
CA ARG A 37 -13.86 -10.05 -2.38
C ARG A 37 -12.41 -10.04 -1.90
N ILE A 38 -11.76 -11.19 -1.88
CA ILE A 38 -10.34 -11.32 -1.52
C ILE A 38 -9.48 -10.53 -2.51
N LEU A 39 -9.74 -10.63 -3.81
CA LEU A 39 -9.03 -9.88 -4.85
C LEU A 39 -9.25 -8.37 -4.75
N ALA A 40 -10.48 -7.93 -4.48
CA ALA A 40 -10.79 -6.53 -4.28
C ALA A 40 -9.99 -5.94 -3.10
N TRP A 41 -9.89 -6.67 -1.99
CA TRP A 41 -9.04 -6.27 -0.86
C TRP A 41 -7.55 -6.30 -1.18
N ALA A 42 -7.06 -7.32 -1.91
CA ALA A 42 -5.66 -7.36 -2.32
C ALA A 42 -5.28 -6.14 -3.17
N GLY A 43 -6.13 -5.75 -4.13
CA GLY A 43 -5.93 -4.53 -4.91
C GLY A 43 -6.00 -3.25 -4.08
N ALA A 44 -6.91 -3.17 -3.10
CA ALA A 44 -7.00 -2.03 -2.18
C ALA A 44 -5.73 -1.89 -1.34
N ILE A 45 -5.21 -3.00 -0.80
CA ILE A 45 -3.97 -3.02 -0.02
C ILE A 45 -2.78 -2.58 -0.87
N GLN A 46 -2.63 -3.12 -2.08
CA GLN A 46 -1.57 -2.71 -3.01
C GLN A 46 -1.62 -1.21 -3.32
N SER A 47 -2.82 -0.67 -3.52
CA SER A 47 -3.00 0.77 -3.72
C SER A 47 -2.57 1.58 -2.50
N ALA A 48 -3.04 1.21 -1.31
CA ALA A 48 -2.71 1.88 -0.05
C ALA A 48 -1.21 1.84 0.24
N VAL A 49 -0.56 0.68 0.04
CA VAL A 49 0.89 0.54 0.16
C VAL A 49 1.62 1.49 -0.77
N GLY A 50 1.25 1.54 -2.06
CA GLY A 50 1.95 2.40 -3.03
C GLY A 50 1.74 3.90 -2.76
N PHE A 51 0.54 4.34 -2.37
CA PHE A 51 0.32 5.73 -1.95
C PHE A 51 1.13 6.07 -0.69
N THR A 52 1.08 5.18 0.31
CA THR A 52 1.82 5.36 1.56
C THR A 52 3.32 5.49 1.29
N TYR A 53 3.88 4.64 0.43
CA TYR A 53 5.30 4.71 0.06
C TYR A 53 5.66 6.05 -0.59
N VAL A 54 4.85 6.53 -1.54
CA VAL A 54 5.09 7.82 -2.19
C VAL A 54 5.06 8.96 -1.17
N TYR A 55 4.06 8.96 -0.28
CA TYR A 55 3.95 9.97 0.77
C TYR A 55 5.09 9.88 1.78
N ALA A 56 5.56 8.68 2.13
CA ALA A 56 6.70 8.48 3.02
C ALA A 56 7.96 9.12 2.46
N VAL A 57 8.25 8.90 1.17
CA VAL A 57 9.44 9.48 0.53
C VAL A 57 9.37 11.00 0.47
N ILE A 58 8.20 11.56 0.13
CA ILE A 58 7.99 13.02 0.10
C ILE A 58 8.14 13.62 1.49
N VAL A 59 7.50 13.04 2.50
CA VAL A 59 7.57 13.52 3.89
C VAL A 59 8.97 13.39 4.45
N ALA A 60 9.67 12.28 4.20
CA ALA A 60 11.06 12.10 4.61
C ALA A 60 11.98 13.17 3.99
N PHE A 61 11.80 13.46 2.70
CA PHE A 61 12.56 14.52 2.01
C PHE A 61 12.29 15.91 2.61
N ILE A 62 11.02 16.26 2.85
CA ILE A 62 10.63 17.54 3.47
C ILE A 62 11.18 17.63 4.91
N ALA A 63 11.00 16.59 5.72
CA ALA A 63 11.45 16.57 7.11
C ALA A 63 12.98 16.71 7.23
N GLY A 64 13.74 16.06 6.33
CA GLY A 64 15.19 16.18 6.30
C GLY A 64 15.66 17.55 5.81
N SER A 65 15.06 18.06 4.72
CA SER A 65 15.43 19.37 4.16
C SER A 65 15.07 20.55 5.05
N ALA A 66 13.98 20.45 5.83
CA ALA A 66 13.57 21.47 6.78
C ALA A 66 14.30 21.37 8.14
N GLY A 67 15.16 20.37 8.33
CA GLY A 67 15.84 20.12 9.62
C GLY A 67 14.90 19.68 10.73
N TYR A 68 13.69 19.19 10.40
CA TYR A 68 12.71 18.74 11.37
C TYR A 68 13.10 17.41 12.03
N LEU A 69 13.82 16.55 11.29
CA LEU A 69 14.43 15.32 11.76
C LEU A 69 15.90 15.24 11.32
N PRO A 70 16.81 14.76 12.19
CA PRO A 70 18.18 14.50 11.80
C PRO A 70 18.26 13.32 10.80
N PRO A 71 19.33 13.22 9.98
CA PRO A 71 19.45 12.18 8.95
C PRO A 71 19.30 10.75 9.47
N ALA A 72 19.78 10.46 10.69
CA ALA A 72 19.61 9.14 11.32
C ALA A 72 18.13 8.78 11.50
N MET A 73 17.31 9.73 11.96
CA MET A 73 15.88 9.53 12.21
C MET A 73 15.06 9.50 10.92
N ILE A 74 15.56 10.09 9.82
CA ILE A 74 14.98 9.89 8.49
C ILE A 74 15.12 8.43 8.04
N ASN A 75 16.26 7.80 8.29
CA ASN A 75 16.45 6.38 7.99
C ASN A 75 15.54 5.50 8.85
N VAL A 76 15.39 5.82 10.14
CA VAL A 76 14.45 5.12 11.04
C VAL A 76 13.01 5.25 10.53
N LEU A 77 12.58 6.43 10.10
CA LEU A 77 11.26 6.64 9.49
C LEU A 77 11.06 5.76 8.27
N LEU A 78 12.00 5.75 7.32
CA LEU A 78 11.88 4.96 6.10
C LEU A 78 11.90 3.44 6.37
N ASN A 79 12.72 2.99 7.33
CA ASN A 79 12.76 1.58 7.76
C ASN A 79 11.47 1.16 8.48
N LEU A 80 10.91 2.03 9.33
CA LEU A 80 9.61 1.81 9.96
C LEU A 80 8.52 1.67 8.90
N MET A 81 8.48 2.57 7.92
CA MET A 81 7.54 2.48 6.80
C MET A 81 7.72 1.17 6.01
N TYR A 82 8.97 0.77 5.74
CA TYR A 82 9.25 -0.49 5.05
C TYR A 82 8.71 -1.70 5.82
N VAL A 83 9.02 -1.81 7.12
CA VAL A 83 8.58 -2.91 8.00
C VAL A 83 7.06 -3.01 8.05
N MET A 84 6.36 -1.88 8.17
CA MET A 84 4.89 -1.85 8.22
C MET A 84 4.23 -2.23 6.88
N LEU A 85 4.88 -1.92 5.75
CA LEU A 85 4.29 -2.08 4.43
C LEU A 85 4.61 -3.43 3.77
N VAL A 86 5.77 -4.03 4.04
CA VAL A 86 6.26 -5.19 3.30
C VAL A 86 5.38 -6.44 3.50
N VAL A 87 4.88 -6.67 4.71
CA VAL A 87 4.01 -7.82 5.01
C VAL A 87 2.66 -7.73 4.26
N PRO A 88 1.86 -6.64 4.40
CA PRO A 88 0.61 -6.53 3.65
C PRO A 88 0.83 -6.46 2.13
N MET A 89 1.93 -5.86 1.68
CA MET A 89 2.32 -5.86 0.28
C MET A 89 2.54 -7.29 -0.24
N LEU A 90 3.35 -8.11 0.43
CA LEU A 90 3.64 -9.47 -0.03
C LEU A 90 2.39 -10.36 0.01
N GLY A 91 1.61 -10.28 1.10
CA GLY A 91 0.38 -11.07 1.23
C GLY A 91 -0.60 -10.81 0.08
N SER A 92 -0.82 -9.53 -0.24
CA SER A 92 -1.69 -9.15 -1.36
C SER A 92 -1.08 -9.44 -2.73
N ALA A 93 0.25 -9.33 -2.89
CA ALA A 93 0.94 -9.66 -4.12
C ALA A 93 0.81 -11.14 -4.48
N ILE A 94 0.96 -12.06 -3.51
CA ILE A 94 0.78 -13.50 -3.72
C ILE A 94 -0.63 -13.81 -4.24
N ILE A 95 -1.65 -13.21 -3.63
CA ILE A 95 -3.06 -13.38 -4.06
C ILE A 95 -3.24 -12.93 -5.52
N ILE A 96 -2.68 -11.78 -5.89
CA ILE A 96 -2.75 -11.25 -7.26
C ILE A 96 -1.96 -12.13 -8.24
N THR A 97 -0.80 -12.65 -7.84
CA THR A 97 -0.02 -13.59 -8.65
C THR A 97 -0.83 -14.86 -8.95
N ILE A 98 -1.49 -15.44 -7.94
CA ILE A 98 -2.37 -16.61 -8.13
C ILE A 98 -3.49 -16.29 -9.13
N GLN A 99 -4.17 -15.15 -8.98
CA GLN A 99 -5.20 -14.75 -9.92
C GLN A 99 -4.67 -14.58 -11.35
N SER A 100 -3.46 -14.03 -11.50
CA SER A 100 -2.85 -13.87 -12.82
C SER A 100 -2.55 -15.23 -13.49
N TRP A 101 -2.15 -16.25 -12.72
CA TRP A 101 -2.01 -17.62 -13.24
C TRP A 101 -3.36 -18.20 -13.68
N ILE A 102 -4.41 -18.01 -12.89
CA ILE A 102 -5.77 -18.46 -13.23
C ILE A 102 -6.23 -17.81 -14.54
N SER A 103 -6.08 -16.49 -14.69
CA SER A 103 -6.44 -15.77 -15.91
C SER A 103 -5.62 -16.20 -17.12
N ALA A 104 -4.30 -16.40 -16.96
CA ALA A 104 -3.45 -16.89 -18.03
C ALA A 104 -3.85 -18.29 -18.51
N ALA A 105 -4.14 -19.21 -17.58
CA ALA A 105 -4.55 -20.58 -17.89
C ALA A 105 -5.92 -20.65 -18.58
N ARG A 106 -6.87 -19.78 -18.17
CA ARG A 106 -8.25 -19.75 -18.70
C ARG A 106 -8.33 -19.07 -20.06
N GLU A 107 -7.75 -17.88 -20.19
CA GLU A 107 -7.95 -17.03 -21.38
C GLU A 107 -6.86 -17.26 -22.45
N ARG A 108 -5.72 -17.88 -22.08
CA ARG A 108 -4.62 -18.24 -23.00
C ARG A 108 -4.13 -17.09 -23.90
N SER A 109 -4.27 -15.85 -23.44
CA SER A 109 -3.81 -14.67 -24.16
C SER A 109 -2.36 -14.34 -23.78
N LEU A 110 -1.59 -13.82 -24.75
CA LEU A 110 -0.21 -13.36 -24.49
C LEU A 110 -0.16 -12.25 -23.45
N MET A 111 -1.18 -11.40 -23.40
CA MET A 111 -1.29 -10.34 -22.40
C MET A 111 -1.37 -10.92 -20.99
N ASN A 112 -2.24 -11.91 -20.76
CA ASN A 112 -2.39 -12.52 -19.45
C ASN A 112 -1.17 -13.35 -19.05
N LEU A 113 -0.51 -13.99 -20.03
CA LEU A 113 0.77 -14.66 -19.79
C LEU A 113 1.86 -13.66 -19.37
N GLY A 114 1.91 -12.49 -20.01
CA GLY A 114 2.82 -11.41 -19.63
C GLY A 114 2.56 -10.86 -18.23
N VAL A 115 1.30 -10.60 -17.89
CA VAL A 115 0.90 -10.17 -16.54
C VAL A 115 1.25 -11.21 -15.49
N ALA A 116 0.99 -12.50 -15.77
CA ALA A 116 1.37 -13.62 -14.92
C ALA A 116 2.88 -13.71 -14.71
N GLY A 117 3.66 -13.59 -15.79
CA GLY A 117 5.12 -13.58 -15.72
C GLY A 117 5.64 -12.41 -14.88
N TRP A 118 5.13 -11.20 -15.12
CA TRP A 118 5.53 -10.01 -14.37
C TRP A 118 5.19 -10.11 -12.88
N ASN A 119 3.96 -10.49 -12.54
CA ASN A 119 3.55 -10.64 -11.14
C ASN A 119 4.33 -11.76 -10.44
N THR A 120 4.69 -12.84 -11.14
CA THR A 120 5.55 -13.89 -10.59
C THR A 120 6.93 -13.35 -10.26
N PHE A 121 7.56 -12.66 -11.22
CA PHE A 121 8.88 -12.06 -11.03
C PHE A 121 8.86 -11.01 -9.91
N ALA A 122 7.91 -10.08 -9.93
CA ALA A 122 7.79 -9.01 -8.95
C ALA A 122 7.57 -9.56 -7.53
N THR A 123 6.68 -10.55 -7.36
CA THR A 123 6.46 -11.19 -6.05
C THR A 123 7.70 -11.91 -5.56
N ALA A 124 8.42 -12.64 -6.43
CA ALA A 124 9.66 -13.32 -6.05
C ALA A 124 10.78 -12.34 -5.68
N TYR A 125 10.95 -11.27 -6.46
CA TYR A 125 11.93 -10.22 -6.21
C TYR A 125 11.64 -9.48 -4.89
N ASN A 126 10.38 -9.10 -4.65
CA ASN A 126 9.97 -8.45 -3.41
C ASN A 126 10.14 -9.39 -2.20
N ALA A 127 9.83 -10.68 -2.34
CA ALA A 127 10.03 -11.67 -1.28
C ALA A 127 11.52 -11.85 -0.95
N TYR A 128 12.38 -11.93 -1.97
CA TYR A 128 13.82 -11.99 -1.77
C TYR A 128 14.34 -10.76 -1.02
N ASN A 129 13.95 -9.56 -1.46
CA ASN A 129 14.32 -8.32 -0.78
C ASN A 129 13.79 -8.24 0.65
N ALA A 130 12.58 -8.76 0.90
CA ALA A 130 12.03 -8.84 2.25
C ALA A 130 12.88 -9.72 3.16
N VAL A 131 13.28 -10.90 2.69
CA VAL A 131 14.13 -11.81 3.47
C VAL A 131 15.47 -11.17 3.81
N THR A 132 16.07 -10.42 2.88
CA THR A 132 17.40 -9.81 3.08
C THR A 132 17.37 -8.48 3.83
N SER A 133 16.27 -7.72 3.74
CA SER A 133 16.22 -6.33 4.23
C SER A 133 15.35 -6.16 5.48
N PHE A 134 14.44 -7.09 5.79
CA PHE A 134 13.52 -6.95 6.92
C PHE A 134 14.22 -6.93 8.28
N GLY A 135 15.14 -7.87 8.51
CA GLY A 135 15.89 -7.94 9.77
C GLY A 135 16.65 -6.64 10.09
N PRO A 136 17.53 -6.18 9.19
CA PRO A 136 18.26 -4.92 9.38
C PRO A 136 17.34 -3.70 9.52
N ALA A 137 16.24 -3.63 8.77
CA ALA A 137 15.28 -2.54 8.90
C ALA A 137 14.58 -2.55 10.27
N LEU A 138 14.20 -3.73 10.76
CA LEU A 138 13.57 -3.88 12.07
C LEU A 138 14.53 -3.53 13.21
N GLU A 139 15.80 -3.95 13.13
CA GLU A 139 16.85 -3.58 14.09
C GLU A 139 17.04 -2.06 14.15
N SER A 140 17.15 -1.40 13.00
CA SER A 140 17.22 0.06 12.92
C SER A 140 16.03 0.77 13.56
N VAL A 141 14.82 0.20 13.44
CA VAL A 141 13.61 0.74 14.08
C VAL A 141 13.65 0.54 15.59
N GLN A 142 14.07 -0.64 16.06
CA GLN A 142 14.17 -0.94 17.48
C GLN A 142 15.21 -0.06 18.19
N GLU A 143 16.37 0.15 17.56
CA GLU A 143 17.40 1.05 18.06
C GLU A 143 16.93 2.52 18.05
N GLY A 144 16.34 2.96 16.93
CA GLY A 144 15.90 4.35 16.76
C GLY A 144 14.71 4.75 17.62
N LEU A 145 13.86 3.80 18.01
CA LEU A 145 12.67 4.05 18.83
C LEU A 145 12.79 3.52 20.27
N GLY A 146 13.86 2.81 20.62
CA GLY A 146 14.03 2.16 21.92
C GLY A 146 13.95 3.12 23.11
N GLY A 147 14.39 4.36 22.93
CA GLY A 147 14.31 5.42 23.95
C GLY A 147 12.88 5.83 24.34
N LEU A 148 11.85 5.51 23.54
CA LEU A 148 10.44 5.78 23.90
C LEU A 148 9.85 4.76 24.88
N PHE A 149 10.44 3.57 24.95
CA PHE A 149 9.92 2.45 25.74
C PHE A 149 10.84 2.07 26.91
N GLY A 150 12.07 2.58 26.94
CA GLY A 150 12.92 2.60 28.13
C GLY A 150 12.37 3.64 29.11
N GLY A 151 12.10 3.25 30.36
CA GLY A 151 11.44 4.08 31.37
C GLY A 151 12.21 5.32 31.86
N ASP A 152 13.14 5.86 31.08
CA ASP A 152 13.72 7.18 31.32
C ASP A 152 12.71 8.26 30.92
N SER A 153 12.45 9.19 31.83
CA SER A 153 11.40 10.21 31.71
C SER A 153 11.66 11.28 30.64
N ASP A 154 12.83 11.25 30.01
CA ASP A 154 13.20 12.14 28.90
C ASP A 154 12.95 11.41 27.58
N SER A 155 11.68 11.31 27.17
CA SER A 155 11.32 10.76 25.86
C SER A 155 12.03 11.54 24.75
N ASP A 156 12.81 10.86 23.89
CA ASP A 156 13.48 11.50 22.76
C ASP A 156 12.42 12.04 21.78
N ASP A 157 12.27 13.37 21.74
CA ASP A 157 11.35 14.11 20.88
C ASP A 157 11.40 13.64 19.42
N ASN A 158 12.56 13.20 18.94
CA ASN A 158 12.70 12.75 17.56
C ASN A 158 12.02 11.42 17.29
N ALA A 159 12.09 10.48 18.23
CA ALA A 159 11.41 9.19 18.12
C ALA A 159 9.89 9.38 18.09
N ALA A 160 9.35 10.28 18.91
CA ALA A 160 7.94 10.65 18.89
C ALA A 160 7.54 11.28 17.54
N ARG A 161 8.37 12.17 16.99
CA ARG A 161 8.16 12.76 15.66
C ARG A 161 8.16 11.72 14.55
N VAL A 162 9.05 10.71 14.61
CA VAL A 162 9.07 9.60 13.63
C VAL A 162 7.76 8.84 13.65
N ILE A 163 7.27 8.44 14.83
CA ILE A 163 5.99 7.71 14.96
C ILE A 163 4.83 8.56 14.42
N LEU A 164 4.79 9.85 14.76
CA LEU A 164 3.76 10.76 14.28
C LEU A 164 3.75 10.87 12.76
N LEU A 165 4.91 11.09 12.14
CA LEU A 165 5.01 11.17 10.68
C LEU A 165 4.62 9.84 10.01
N ALA A 166 5.07 8.72 10.57
CA ALA A 166 4.71 7.39 10.08
C ALA A 166 3.18 7.16 10.12
N ALA A 167 2.52 7.53 11.23
CA ALA A 167 1.08 7.45 11.37
C ALA A 167 0.34 8.34 10.37
N ILE A 168 0.77 9.59 10.19
CA ILE A 168 0.17 10.53 9.22
C ILE A 168 0.26 9.97 7.80
N VAL A 169 1.44 9.46 7.42
CA VAL A 169 1.70 8.94 6.07
C VAL A 169 0.89 7.67 5.80
N LEU A 170 0.83 6.74 6.76
CA LEU A 170 -0.02 5.55 6.68
C LEU A 170 -1.49 5.92 6.50
N LEU A 171 -2.00 6.83 7.34
CA LEU A 171 -3.38 7.29 7.26
C LEU A 171 -3.66 7.96 5.92
N ALA A 172 -2.76 8.82 5.45
CA ALA A 172 -2.90 9.50 4.16
C ALA A 172 -3.00 8.49 3.00
N GLY A 173 -2.17 7.44 3.00
CA GLY A 173 -2.22 6.39 1.98
C GLY A 173 -3.54 5.62 2.00
N VAL A 174 -3.98 5.18 3.19
CA VAL A 174 -5.26 4.45 3.37
C VAL A 174 -6.46 5.32 3.01
N LEU A 175 -6.48 6.58 3.42
CA LEU A 175 -7.56 7.53 3.12
C LEU A 175 -7.62 7.82 1.61
N THR A 176 -6.48 8.03 0.95
CA THR A 176 -6.42 8.26 -0.50
C THR A 176 -7.02 7.09 -1.26
N THR A 177 -6.60 5.85 -0.93
CA THR A 177 -7.20 4.64 -1.49
C THR A 177 -8.70 4.58 -1.26
N SER A 178 -9.14 4.83 -0.02
CA SER A 178 -10.55 4.75 0.37
C SER A 178 -11.42 5.77 -0.38
N VAL A 179 -10.93 7.00 -0.53
CA VAL A 179 -11.61 8.07 -1.27
C VAL A 179 -11.75 7.69 -2.74
N ILE A 180 -10.69 7.17 -3.37
CA ILE A 180 -10.75 6.74 -4.78
C ILE A 180 -11.70 5.55 -4.94
N ILE A 181 -11.64 4.55 -4.07
CA ILE A 181 -12.56 3.39 -4.12
C ILE A 181 -14.00 3.86 -4.05
N ARG A 182 -14.35 4.69 -3.06
CA ARG A 182 -15.70 5.26 -2.92
C ARG A 182 -16.12 6.09 -4.12
N ARG A 183 -15.21 6.87 -4.69
CA ARG A 183 -15.48 7.71 -5.86
C ARG A 183 -15.87 6.92 -7.12
N TYR A 184 -15.37 5.68 -7.24
CA TYR A 184 -15.64 4.78 -8.37
C TYR A 184 -16.59 3.63 -8.03
N GLU A 185 -17.09 3.59 -6.80
CA GLU A 185 -18.03 2.58 -6.33
C GLU A 185 -19.32 2.60 -7.15
N ALA A 186 -19.78 1.42 -7.58
CA ALA A 186 -20.99 1.24 -8.38
C ALA A 186 -21.03 2.06 -9.69
N THR A 187 -19.87 2.41 -10.25
CA THR A 187 -19.80 3.07 -11.58
C THR A 187 -19.99 2.11 -12.75
N LEU A 188 -19.97 0.80 -12.50
CA LEU A 188 -20.40 -0.22 -13.45
C LEU A 188 -21.87 -0.58 -13.19
N PRO A 189 -22.62 -1.09 -14.20
CA PRO A 189 -23.99 -1.53 -14.00
C PRO A 189 -24.04 -2.66 -12.97
N VAL A 190 -24.53 -2.35 -11.76
CA VAL A 190 -24.74 -3.31 -10.69
C VAL A 190 -26.17 -3.87 -10.75
N SER A 191 -26.40 -5.08 -10.22
CA SER A 191 -27.77 -5.63 -10.11
C SER A 191 -28.66 -4.72 -9.25
N GLU A 192 -29.98 -4.78 -9.44
CA GLU A 192 -30.92 -3.97 -8.64
C GLU A 192 -30.79 -4.25 -7.14
N GLU A 193 -30.52 -5.50 -6.77
CA GLU A 193 -30.29 -5.93 -5.38
C GLU A 193 -29.05 -5.25 -4.77
N VAL A 194 -27.95 -5.22 -5.52
CA VAL A 194 -26.73 -4.52 -5.08
C VAL A 194 -26.99 -3.02 -5.00
N ARG A 195 -27.64 -2.44 -6.02
CA ARG A 195 -27.98 -1.02 -6.06
C ARG A 195 -28.82 -0.59 -4.86
N ASN A 196 -29.84 -1.37 -4.51
CA ASN A 196 -30.72 -1.10 -3.38
C ASN A 196 -30.02 -1.25 -2.03
N ALA A 197 -29.07 -2.20 -1.91
CA ALA A 197 -28.24 -2.35 -0.71
C ALA A 197 -27.17 -1.24 -0.54
N THR A 198 -26.75 -0.58 -1.63
CA THR A 198 -25.84 0.59 -1.59
C THR A 198 -26.56 1.94 -1.60
N ARG A 199 -27.89 1.99 -1.81
CA ARG A 199 -28.68 3.23 -1.95
C ARG A 199 -28.74 4.09 -0.68
N ASP A 200 -28.34 3.57 0.47
CA ASP A 200 -28.14 4.39 1.68
C ASP A 200 -26.96 5.38 1.57
N LEU A 201 -26.23 5.38 0.44
CA LEU A 201 -25.17 6.35 0.15
C LEU A 201 -25.62 7.50 -0.77
N GLU A 202 -26.88 7.54 -1.25
CA GLU A 202 -27.41 8.63 -2.09
C GLU A 202 -27.75 9.92 -1.29
N TYR A 203 -27.55 9.95 0.03
CA TYR A 203 -27.79 11.12 0.90
C TYR A 203 -26.52 11.75 1.50
N ARG A 204 -25.39 11.75 0.79
CA ARG A 204 -24.20 12.53 1.20
C ARG A 204 -23.50 13.23 0.05
#